data_AF-Q6LKE8-F1
#
_entry.id   AF-Q6LKE8-F1
#
_cell.length_a   1.000
_cell.length_b   1.000
_cell.length_c   1.000
_cell.angle_alpha   90.00
_cell.angle_beta   90.00
_cell.angle_gamma   90.00
#
_symmetry.space_group_name_H-M   'P 1'
#
loop_
_entity.id
_entity.type
_entity.pdbx_description
1 polymer ?
#
loop_
_entity_poly.entity_id
_entity_poly.type
_entity_poly.pdbx_seq_one_letter_code
_entity_poly.pdbx_strand_id
1 'polypeptide(L)'
;MTADHAHTMIMNGYAERGNPILGLSKTKGKYSEDEFGKRYTTISYGNGPGAVKEGRADVTQQEATSVDYLQQSLIRLGSETHSGEDVTIFARGPKAWLFQGTVEQNYIFHVMNEALELTK
;
A
#
# COMPACT_ATOMS: atom_id res chain seq x y z
N MET A 1 17.12 -2.89 4.76
CA MET A 1 15.68 -2.60 5.01
C MET A 1 14.90 -3.38 3.97
N THR A 2 13.89 -4.13 4.38
CA THR A 2 12.96 -4.84 3.48
C THR A 2 11.66 -5.10 4.22
N ALA A 3 10.70 -5.75 3.56
CA ALA A 3 9.50 -6.30 4.17
C ALA A 3 9.52 -7.84 4.04
N ASP A 4 8.73 -8.51 4.86
CA ASP A 4 8.45 -9.93 4.74
C ASP A 4 7.38 -10.20 3.69
N HIS A 5 6.39 -9.31 3.55
CA HIS A 5 5.38 -9.32 2.50
C HIS A 5 4.77 -7.93 2.26
N ALA A 6 3.88 -7.83 1.28
CA ALA A 6 3.08 -6.64 1.03
C ALA A 6 1.60 -6.84 1.47
N HIS A 7 0.75 -5.87 1.14
CA HIS A 7 -0.69 -5.88 1.39
C HIS A 7 -1.46 -5.44 0.15
N THR A 8 -2.76 -5.74 0.06
CA THR A 8 -3.62 -5.40 -1.09
C THR A 8 -3.97 -3.92 -1.20
N MET A 9 -3.11 -3.04 -0.66
CA MET A 9 -3.24 -1.59 -0.70
C MET A 9 -3.06 -1.08 -2.13
N ILE A 10 -3.95 -0.18 -2.55
CA ILE A 10 -3.92 0.44 -3.87
C ILE A 10 -3.91 1.94 -3.69
N MET A 11 -3.06 2.64 -4.45
CA MET A 11 -3.10 4.09 -4.60
C MET A 11 -3.88 4.44 -5.87
N ASN A 12 -5.01 5.13 -5.71
CA ASN A 12 -5.96 5.41 -6.78
C ASN A 12 -6.00 6.90 -7.17
N GLY A 13 -6.51 7.12 -8.38
CA GLY A 13 -6.83 8.44 -8.92
C GLY A 13 -5.60 9.23 -9.34
N TYR A 14 -5.82 10.50 -9.70
CA TYR A 14 -4.79 11.43 -10.15
C TYR A 14 -4.59 12.52 -9.10
N ALA A 15 -4.37 12.10 -7.85
CA ALA A 15 -4.23 13.00 -6.72
C ALA A 15 -3.09 14.00 -6.97
N GLU A 16 -3.38 15.29 -6.83
CA GLU A 16 -2.40 16.34 -7.02
C GLU A 16 -1.33 16.32 -5.93
N ARG A 17 -0.13 16.81 -6.26
CA ARG A 17 0.97 16.88 -5.29
C ARG A 17 0.55 17.69 -4.07
N GLY A 18 0.72 17.12 -2.89
CA GLY A 18 0.30 17.73 -1.62
C GLY A 18 -1.10 17.35 -1.16
N ASN A 19 -1.84 16.52 -1.92
CA ASN A 19 -3.07 15.93 -1.44
C ASN A 19 -2.79 15.05 -0.19
N PRO A 20 -3.61 15.14 0.88
CA PRO A 20 -3.47 14.24 2.03
C PRO A 20 -3.64 12.78 1.61
N ILE A 21 -2.66 11.93 1.90
CA ILE A 21 -2.64 10.53 1.44
C ILE A 21 -3.82 9.70 1.97
N LEU A 22 -4.30 10.02 3.17
CA LEU A 22 -5.47 9.38 3.78
C LEU A 22 -6.80 10.02 3.34
N GLY A 23 -6.75 11.13 2.61
CA GLY A 23 -7.92 11.91 2.23
C GLY A 23 -8.62 11.40 0.99
N LEU A 24 -9.64 12.16 0.59
CA LEU A 24 -10.25 12.03 -0.73
C LEU A 24 -9.23 12.42 -1.81
N SER A 25 -9.27 11.73 -2.95
CA SER A 25 -8.44 12.06 -4.10
C SER A 25 -8.88 13.40 -4.68
N LYS A 26 -7.92 14.27 -5.01
CA LYS A 26 -8.18 15.60 -5.58
C LYS A 26 -7.37 15.81 -6.85
N THR A 27 -8.01 16.35 -7.88
CA THR A 27 -7.35 16.72 -9.12
C THR A 27 -7.78 18.12 -9.52
N LYS A 28 -6.82 19.04 -9.71
CA LYS A 28 -7.07 20.45 -10.06
C LYS A 28 -7.98 21.13 -9.01
N GLY A 29 -7.72 20.87 -7.73
CA GLY A 29 -8.48 21.45 -6.61
C GLY A 29 -9.91 20.92 -6.41
N LYS A 30 -10.36 19.93 -7.21
CA LYS A 30 -11.69 19.32 -7.07
C LYS A 30 -11.57 17.87 -6.59
N TYR A 31 -12.52 17.42 -5.77
CA TYR A 31 -12.60 16.02 -5.37
C TYR A 31 -12.89 15.14 -6.59
N SER A 32 -12.17 14.04 -6.68
CA SER A 32 -12.43 13.04 -7.71
C SER A 32 -13.67 12.22 -7.35
N GLU A 33 -14.49 11.96 -8.35
CA GLU A 33 -15.75 11.23 -8.21
C GLU A 33 -15.73 9.99 -9.13
N ASP A 34 -16.49 8.97 -8.76
CA ASP A 34 -16.81 7.86 -9.66
C ASP A 34 -17.93 8.24 -10.65
N GLU A 35 -18.30 7.30 -11.52
CA GLU A 35 -19.37 7.52 -12.52
C GLU A 35 -20.76 7.77 -11.89
N PHE A 36 -20.93 7.50 -10.59
CA PHE A 36 -22.16 7.76 -9.84
C PHE A 36 -22.11 9.07 -9.05
N GLY A 37 -21.08 9.91 -9.25
CA GLY A 37 -20.92 11.20 -8.59
C GLY A 37 -20.50 11.09 -7.11
N LYS A 38 -19.96 9.93 -6.69
CA LYS A 38 -19.54 9.72 -5.30
C LYS A 38 -18.03 9.92 -5.19
N ARG A 39 -17.56 10.54 -4.12
CA ARG A 39 -16.13 10.82 -3.91
C ARG A 39 -15.38 9.57 -3.44
N TYR A 40 -14.08 9.46 -3.75
CA TYR A 40 -13.26 8.31 -3.34
C TYR A 40 -11.89 8.72 -2.77
N THR A 41 -11.31 7.86 -1.94
CA THR A 41 -10.03 8.08 -1.25
C THR A 41 -8.82 7.83 -2.15
N THR A 42 -7.69 8.47 -1.84
CA THR A 42 -6.42 8.19 -2.54
C THR A 42 -5.95 6.76 -2.27
N ILE A 43 -6.19 6.20 -1.08
CA ILE A 43 -5.90 4.79 -0.77
C ILE A 43 -7.19 3.97 -0.73
N SER A 44 -7.16 2.76 -1.29
CA SER A 44 -8.16 1.70 -1.08
C SER A 44 -7.47 0.36 -0.83
N TYR A 45 -8.25 -0.67 -0.51
CA TYR A 45 -7.74 -2.05 -0.40
C TYR A 45 -8.49 -2.98 -1.35
N GLY A 46 -7.85 -4.06 -1.78
CA GLY A 46 -8.51 -5.10 -2.59
C GLY A 46 -9.58 -5.84 -1.79
N ASN A 47 -9.30 -6.17 -0.53
CA ASN A 47 -10.22 -6.84 0.37
C ASN A 47 -10.15 -6.26 1.81
N GLY A 48 -10.98 -6.78 2.72
CA GLY A 48 -10.91 -6.44 4.15
C GLY A 48 -12.22 -5.94 4.74
N PRO A 49 -12.18 -5.39 5.97
CA PRO A 49 -13.38 -5.02 6.73
C PRO A 49 -14.08 -3.77 6.20
N GLY A 50 -13.38 -2.93 5.43
CA GLY A 50 -13.91 -1.73 4.77
C GLY A 50 -14.79 -2.00 3.56
N ALA A 51 -15.10 -3.27 3.25
CA ALA A 51 -15.87 -3.57 2.06
C ALA A 51 -17.32 -3.08 2.14
N VAL A 52 -17.76 -2.54 1.02
CA VAL A 52 -19.07 -1.91 0.81
C VAL A 52 -20.19 -2.95 0.85
N LYS A 53 -21.26 -2.69 1.63
CA LYS A 53 -22.37 -3.65 1.82
C LYS A 53 -23.56 -3.42 0.88
N GLU A 54 -24.12 -2.21 0.87
CA GLU A 54 -25.40 -1.89 0.21
C GLU A 54 -25.25 -0.75 -0.82
N GLY A 55 -24.11 -0.74 -1.51
CA GLY A 55 -23.70 0.32 -2.41
C GLY A 55 -22.70 1.28 -1.79
N ARG A 56 -21.83 1.84 -2.63
CA ARG A 56 -20.70 2.65 -2.16
C ARG A 56 -21.21 3.91 -1.51
N ALA A 57 -20.76 4.22 -0.29
CA ALA A 57 -21.10 5.50 0.35
C ALA A 57 -20.32 6.64 -0.30
N ASP A 58 -20.93 7.81 -0.38
CA ASP A 58 -20.21 9.06 -0.64
C ASP A 58 -19.58 9.53 0.68
N VAL A 59 -18.26 9.55 0.72
CA VAL A 59 -17.49 9.78 1.95
C VAL A 59 -17.04 11.23 1.98
N THR A 60 -17.14 11.87 3.14
CA THR A 60 -16.63 13.22 3.35
C THR A 60 -15.12 13.23 3.61
N GLN A 61 -14.48 14.38 3.41
CA GLN A 61 -13.06 14.54 3.72
C GLN A 61 -12.77 14.26 5.21
N GLN A 62 -13.66 14.69 6.11
CA GLN A 62 -13.48 14.52 7.55
C GLN A 62 -13.52 13.03 7.93
N GLU A 63 -14.50 12.29 7.43
CA GLU A 63 -14.61 10.84 7.64
C GLU A 63 -13.39 10.11 7.08
N ALA A 64 -13.00 10.40 5.83
CA ALA A 64 -11.85 9.76 5.19
C ALA A 64 -10.54 9.92 6.00
N THR A 65 -10.38 11.05 6.69
CA THR A 65 -9.19 11.34 7.51
C THR A 65 -9.31 10.95 8.98
N SER A 66 -10.41 10.31 9.38
CA SER A 66 -10.54 9.81 10.75
C SER A 66 -9.53 8.70 11.01
N VAL A 67 -9.00 8.61 12.24
CA VAL A 67 -7.98 7.62 12.62
C VAL A 67 -8.48 6.18 12.54
N ASP A 68 -9.78 5.99 12.67
CA ASP A 68 -10.49 4.70 12.65
C ASP A 68 -11.22 4.44 11.33
N TYR A 69 -11.02 5.29 10.31
CA TYR A 69 -11.65 5.10 9.02
C TYR A 69 -11.04 3.90 8.28
N LEU A 70 -11.88 2.91 8.00
CA LEU A 70 -11.53 1.76 7.17
C LEU A 70 -11.71 2.15 5.70
N GLN A 71 -10.60 2.25 4.96
CA GLN A 71 -10.66 2.53 3.52
C GLN A 71 -11.52 1.47 2.81
N GLN A 72 -12.24 1.92 1.78
CA GLN A 72 -13.14 1.07 1.03
C GLN A 72 -12.37 -0.10 0.40
N SER A 73 -13.00 -1.27 0.39
CA SER A 73 -12.48 -2.46 -0.29
C SER A 73 -13.57 -3.19 -1.09
N LEU A 74 -13.14 -4.07 -2.00
CA LEU A 74 -14.06 -4.78 -2.88
C LEU A 74 -14.62 -6.05 -2.21
N ILE A 75 -13.75 -6.88 -1.63
CA ILE A 75 -14.13 -8.17 -1.06
C ILE A 75 -14.21 -8.07 0.46
N ARG A 76 -15.39 -8.38 1.03
CA ARG A 76 -15.63 -8.32 2.48
C ARG A 76 -14.92 -9.45 3.21
N LEU A 77 -13.99 -9.08 4.09
CA LEU A 77 -13.33 -9.99 5.02
C LEU A 77 -13.28 -9.39 6.43
N GLY A 78 -13.02 -10.22 7.44
CA GLY A 78 -12.82 -9.75 8.82
C GLY A 78 -11.47 -9.06 9.04
N SER A 79 -10.47 -9.45 8.25
CA SER A 79 -9.14 -8.84 8.16
C SER A 79 -8.79 -8.68 6.70
N GLU A 80 -8.05 -7.63 6.37
CA GLU A 80 -7.40 -7.53 5.08
C GLU A 80 -6.25 -8.56 5.00
N THR A 81 -5.92 -9.02 3.79
CA THR A 81 -4.92 -10.07 3.53
C THR A 81 -3.58 -9.52 3.07
N HIS A 82 -2.51 -10.28 3.29
CA HIS A 82 -1.25 -10.02 2.60
C HIS A 82 -1.43 -10.10 1.08
N SER A 83 -0.49 -9.49 0.35
CA SER A 83 -0.39 -9.59 -1.10
C SER A 83 0.93 -10.25 -1.51
N GLY A 84 0.96 -10.78 -2.74
CA GLY A 84 2.01 -11.67 -3.23
C GLY A 84 2.98 -11.04 -4.24
N GLU A 85 2.93 -9.71 -4.42
CA GLU A 85 3.90 -9.00 -5.24
C GLU A 85 5.26 -8.83 -4.54
N ASP A 86 6.29 -8.60 -5.34
CA ASP A 86 7.65 -8.36 -4.87
C ASP A 86 7.72 -7.13 -3.94
N VAL A 87 8.49 -7.26 -2.86
CA VAL A 87 8.83 -6.15 -1.95
C VAL A 87 10.24 -5.63 -2.20
N THR A 88 10.47 -4.35 -1.89
CA THR A 88 11.78 -3.73 -2.12
C THR A 88 12.80 -4.10 -1.04
N ILE A 89 14.06 -4.23 -1.45
CA ILE A 89 15.23 -4.30 -0.56
C ILE A 89 16.05 -3.03 -0.73
N PHE A 90 16.30 -2.30 0.36
CA PHE A 90 17.27 -1.21 0.41
C PHE A 90 18.49 -1.64 1.24
N ALA A 91 19.68 -1.53 0.68
CA ALA A 91 20.93 -1.92 1.31
C ALA A 91 21.99 -0.81 1.26
N ARG A 92 22.83 -0.74 2.29
CA ARG A 92 23.98 0.16 2.40
C ARG A 92 25.05 -0.49 3.27
N GLY A 93 26.32 -0.33 2.89
CA GLY A 93 27.46 -0.84 3.64
C GLY A 93 28.26 -1.92 2.89
N PRO A 94 29.12 -2.67 3.59
CA PRO A 94 29.91 -3.75 3.01
C PRO A 94 29.04 -4.73 2.22
N LYS A 95 29.49 -5.08 1.02
CA LYS A 95 28.81 -5.98 0.07
C LYS A 95 27.35 -5.64 -0.26
N ALA A 96 26.85 -4.43 0.05
CA ALA A 96 25.49 -4.00 -0.31
C ALA A 96 25.24 -4.00 -1.82
N TRP A 97 26.29 -3.89 -2.63
CA TRP A 97 26.24 -3.99 -4.08
C TRP A 97 25.81 -5.37 -4.59
N LEU A 98 25.75 -6.41 -3.74
CA LEU A 98 25.20 -7.72 -4.10
C LEU A 98 23.67 -7.70 -4.23
N PHE A 99 22.98 -6.74 -3.61
CA PHE A 99 21.54 -6.57 -3.78
C PHE A 99 21.25 -5.84 -5.10
N GLN A 100 21.06 -6.61 -6.17
CA GLN A 100 20.75 -6.11 -7.52
C GLN A 100 19.67 -6.96 -8.18
N GLY A 101 18.83 -6.31 -9.00
CA GLY A 101 17.78 -7.00 -9.75
C GLY A 101 16.68 -7.59 -8.85
N THR A 102 15.97 -8.57 -9.39
CA THR A 102 14.97 -9.37 -8.67
C THR A 102 15.61 -10.64 -8.14
N VAL A 103 15.39 -10.93 -6.86
CA VAL A 103 16.00 -12.06 -6.16
C VAL A 103 14.96 -12.76 -5.30
N GLU A 104 15.16 -14.04 -5.02
CA GLU A 104 14.38 -14.78 -4.04
C GLU A 104 14.60 -14.21 -2.63
N GLN A 105 13.58 -14.21 -1.77
CA GLN A 105 13.66 -13.58 -0.44
C GLN A 105 14.75 -14.21 0.45
N ASN A 106 15.00 -15.52 0.34
CA ASN A 106 16.06 -16.18 1.10
C ASN A 106 17.48 -15.71 0.71
N TYR A 107 17.65 -15.05 -0.43
CA TYR A 107 18.91 -14.43 -0.84
C TYR A 107 19.41 -13.38 0.16
N ILE A 108 18.49 -12.70 0.86
CA ILE A 108 18.82 -11.71 1.90
C ILE A 108 19.74 -12.32 2.96
N PHE A 109 19.41 -13.52 3.44
CA PHE A 109 20.23 -14.23 4.41
C PHE A 109 21.63 -14.51 3.87
N HIS A 110 21.73 -15.02 2.64
CA HIS A 110 23.01 -15.38 2.03
C HIS A 110 23.93 -14.17 1.84
N VAL A 111 23.39 -13.02 1.41
CA VAL A 111 24.17 -11.78 1.27
C VAL A 111 24.63 -11.28 2.64
N MET A 112 23.78 -11.32 3.67
CA MET A 112 24.17 -10.92 5.02
C MET A 112 25.25 -11.83 5.60
N ASN A 113 25.11 -13.15 5.42
CA ASN A 113 26.11 -14.13 5.84
C ASN A 113 27.46 -13.90 5.16
N GLU A 114 27.44 -13.64 3.85
CA GLU A 114 28.63 -13.31 3.06
C GLU A 114 29.26 -11.98 3.52
N ALA A 115 28.46 -10.94 3.79
CA ALA A 115 28.96 -9.63 4.23
C ALA A 115 29.60 -9.67 5.62
N LEU A 116 29.12 -10.55 6.50
CA LEU A 116 29.55 -10.65 7.89
C LEU A 116 30.50 -11.82 8.17
N GLU A 117 30.78 -12.65 7.16
CA GLU A 117 31.64 -13.84 7.25
C GLU A 117 31.23 -14.78 8.41
N LEU A 118 29.91 -14.98 8.60
CA LEU A 118 29.39 -15.70 9.78
C LEU A 118 29.62 -17.22 9.70
N THR A 119 29.63 -17.79 8.49
CA THR A 119 29.98 -19.21 8.27
C THR A 119 31.31 -19.30 7.54
N LYS A 120 32.23 -20.12 8.06
CA LYS A 120 33.48 -20.49 7.41
C LYS A 120 33.31 -21.74 6.54
#